data_AF-A0A840XVQ5-F1
#
_entry.id   AF-A0A840XVQ5-F1
#
_cell.length_a   1.000
_cell.length_b   1.000
_cell.length_c   1.000
_cell.angle_alpha   90.00
_cell.angle_beta   90.00
_cell.angle_gamma   90.00
#
_symmetry.space_group_name_H-M   'P 1'
#
loop_
_entity.id
_entity.type
_entity.pdbx_description
1 polymer ?
#
loop_
_entity_poly.entity_id
_entity_poly.type
_entity_poly.pdbx_seq_one_letter_code
_entity_poly.pdbx_strand_id
1 'polypeptide(L)'
;MNTPDDEKGGKREIGRLVSDQDLIAAYEKAKGTHGFVGTRPRVLSRVSLEWDVRQALVGRGAVRGAVTRYRGQSNLRAAVAASAQEAATPDRDSLTREERTLLSELTRNSNYVCLFGATWAIPFAVGNPSNQAVAVTAHRPSLDVVLAHPLVAAAYAEGRLDLLHVDLGDVTPLGLPSSRDAISNWASFSAAPWPLWLERGALPELVIASGPFRKACCAKALATWMAHGRAGEMVVALRNLRAGKVDLAEELSSLFDVTPGAGSIVLLRPRALGRRHGAHLNFLIQRWQLDVR
;
A
#
# COMPACT_ATOMS: atom_id res chain seq x y z
N MET A 1 -20.88 -64.03 29.86
CA MET A 1 -21.94 -63.37 30.64
C MET A 1 -21.40 -62.01 31.09
N ASN A 2 -22.10 -60.94 30.72
CA ASN A 2 -22.05 -59.55 31.19
C ASN A 2 -20.79 -58.66 31.00
N THR A 3 -21.05 -57.59 30.23
CA THR A 3 -20.43 -56.24 30.06
C THR A 3 -20.45 -55.38 31.34
N PRO A 4 -20.03 -54.08 31.34
CA PRO A 4 -18.88 -53.37 30.73
C PRO A 4 -18.20 -52.38 31.72
N ASP A 5 -17.15 -51.65 31.31
CA ASP A 5 -16.95 -50.26 31.79
C ASP A 5 -16.27 -49.39 30.73
N ASP A 6 -16.68 -48.11 30.73
CA ASP A 6 -16.61 -47.13 29.65
C ASP A 6 -15.28 -46.36 29.58
N GLU A 7 -14.71 -46.22 28.37
CA GLU A 7 -13.86 -45.09 28.03
C GLU A 7 -14.34 -44.41 26.73
N LYS A 8 -14.97 -43.25 26.92
CA LYS A 8 -15.44 -42.35 25.85
C LYS A 8 -14.24 -41.60 25.24
N GLY A 9 -13.71 -42.13 24.16
CA GLY A 9 -12.79 -41.41 23.27
C GLY A 9 -13.50 -40.28 22.51
N GLY A 10 -13.28 -39.04 22.94
CA GLY A 10 -13.71 -37.84 22.20
C GLY A 10 -12.90 -37.66 20.91
N LYS A 11 -13.51 -37.94 19.76
CA LYS A 11 -12.97 -37.55 18.45
C LYS A 11 -13.02 -36.03 18.32
N ARG A 12 -11.86 -35.37 18.23
CA ARG A 12 -11.78 -33.99 17.73
C ARG A 12 -12.16 -34.01 16.25
N GLU A 13 -13.26 -33.35 15.90
CA GLU A 13 -13.59 -33.05 14.51
C GLU A 13 -12.49 -32.15 13.93
N ILE A 14 -11.70 -32.71 13.02
CA ILE A 14 -10.82 -31.94 12.14
C ILE A 14 -11.74 -31.17 11.18
N GLY A 15 -11.62 -29.84 11.17
CA GLY A 15 -12.45 -28.94 10.37
C GLY A 15 -12.54 -29.41 8.92
N ARG A 16 -13.76 -29.70 8.49
CA ARG A 16 -14.07 -30.09 7.12
C ARG A 16 -13.66 -28.93 6.19
N LEU A 17 -12.71 -29.17 5.29
CA LEU A 17 -12.37 -28.22 4.23
C LEU A 17 -13.64 -27.92 3.42
N VAL A 18 -14.02 -26.65 3.37
CA VAL A 18 -15.15 -26.19 2.55
C VAL A 18 -14.78 -26.43 1.09
N SER A 19 -15.61 -27.15 0.36
CA SER A 19 -15.33 -27.45 -1.05
C SER A 19 -15.58 -26.23 -1.92
N ASP A 20 -14.93 -26.16 -3.09
CA ASP A 20 -15.19 -25.09 -4.05
C ASP A 20 -16.66 -25.05 -4.49
N GLN A 21 -17.35 -26.20 -4.48
CA GLN A 21 -18.77 -26.29 -4.75
C GLN A 21 -19.63 -25.63 -3.65
N ASP A 22 -19.22 -25.71 -2.38
CA ASP A 22 -19.92 -25.05 -1.27
C ASP A 22 -19.77 -23.51 -1.36
N LEU A 23 -18.59 -23.04 -1.76
CA LEU A 23 -18.33 -21.60 -1.97
C LEU A 23 -19.12 -21.05 -3.17
N ILE A 24 -19.17 -21.79 -4.28
CA ILE A 24 -19.96 -21.43 -5.46
C ILE A 24 -21.47 -21.46 -5.13
N ALA A 25 -21.95 -22.45 -4.38
CA ALA A 25 -23.35 -22.53 -3.97
C ALA A 25 -23.75 -21.37 -3.04
N ALA A 26 -22.88 -20.99 -2.09
CA ALA A 26 -23.11 -19.82 -1.24
C ALA A 26 -23.16 -18.52 -2.04
N TYR A 27 -22.29 -18.36 -3.05
CA TYR A 27 -22.26 -17.21 -3.95
C TYR A 27 -23.53 -17.13 -4.82
N GLU A 28 -23.93 -18.22 -5.47
CA GLU A 28 -25.14 -18.25 -6.32
C GLU A 28 -26.43 -18.04 -5.50
N LYS A 29 -26.49 -18.57 -4.26
CA LYS A 29 -27.60 -18.30 -3.33
C LYS A 29 -27.70 -16.82 -2.94
N ALA A 30 -26.56 -16.14 -2.79
CA ALA A 30 -26.52 -14.68 -2.54
C ALA A 30 -26.92 -13.86 -3.78
N LYS A 31 -26.78 -14.43 -4.98
CA LYS A 31 -27.14 -13.82 -6.27
C LYS A 31 -28.64 -13.94 -6.58
N GLY A 32 -29.25 -15.08 -6.26
CA GLY A 32 -30.68 -15.37 -6.53
C GLY A 32 -31.71 -14.52 -5.77
N THR A 33 -31.28 -13.64 -4.86
CA THR A 33 -32.20 -12.74 -4.13
C THR A 33 -32.47 -11.42 -4.85
N HIS A 34 -31.69 -11.05 -5.88
CA HIS A 34 -31.94 -9.84 -6.68
C HIS A 34 -31.76 -10.15 -8.17
N GLY A 35 -32.76 -9.75 -8.97
CA GLY A 35 -32.75 -9.89 -10.43
C GLY A 35 -31.57 -9.15 -11.05
N PHE A 36 -30.47 -9.87 -11.29
CA PHE A 36 -29.33 -9.40 -12.06
C PHE A 36 -29.28 -10.22 -13.35
N VAL A 37 -29.73 -9.61 -14.45
CA VAL A 37 -29.66 -10.22 -15.77
C VAL A 37 -28.32 -9.84 -16.42
N GLY A 38 -27.54 -10.84 -16.80
CA GLY A 38 -26.54 -10.73 -17.87
C GLY A 38 -25.06 -10.72 -17.46
N THR A 39 -24.43 -11.90 -17.47
CA THR A 39 -23.26 -12.31 -18.28
C THR A 39 -22.51 -13.46 -17.60
N ARG A 40 -21.97 -14.37 -18.42
CA ARG A 40 -21.45 -15.72 -18.06
C ARG A 40 -20.35 -15.69 -16.97
N PRO A 41 -20.16 -16.78 -16.19
CA PRO A 41 -19.14 -16.82 -15.16
C PRO A 41 -17.75 -16.87 -15.78
N ARG A 42 -16.88 -15.93 -15.41
CA ARG A 42 -15.43 -16.12 -15.51
C ARG A 42 -15.00 -17.04 -14.36
N VAL A 43 -14.07 -17.95 -14.66
CA VAL A 43 -13.39 -18.77 -13.65
C VAL A 43 -12.63 -17.81 -12.73
N LEU A 44 -13.19 -17.55 -11.55
CA LEU A 44 -12.52 -16.80 -10.50
C LEU A 44 -11.57 -17.76 -9.77
N SER A 45 -10.34 -17.31 -9.51
CA SER A 45 -9.42 -18.05 -8.65
C SER A 45 -9.99 -18.12 -7.23
N ARG A 46 -9.71 -19.21 -6.52
CA ARG A 46 -10.19 -19.46 -5.15
C ARG A 46 -9.94 -18.27 -4.21
N VAL A 47 -8.81 -17.58 -4.37
CA VAL A 47 -8.44 -16.39 -3.58
C VAL A 47 -9.37 -15.21 -3.86
N SER A 48 -9.76 -14.99 -5.12
CA SER A 48 -10.70 -13.92 -5.49
C SER A 48 -12.10 -14.20 -4.98
N LEU A 49 -12.54 -15.47 -5.02
CA LEU A 49 -13.86 -15.87 -4.53
C LEU A 49 -13.95 -15.80 -3.00
N GLU A 50 -12.92 -16.27 -2.29
CA GLU A 50 -12.84 -16.16 -0.83
C GLU A 50 -12.79 -14.70 -0.37
N TRP A 51 -12.12 -13.82 -1.13
CA TRP A 51 -12.05 -12.39 -0.86
C TRP A 51 -13.41 -11.69 -1.05
N ASP A 52 -14.07 -11.92 -2.20
CA ASP A 52 -15.37 -11.29 -2.50
C ASP A 52 -16.48 -11.80 -1.55
N VAL A 53 -16.46 -13.07 -1.17
CA VAL A 53 -17.40 -13.64 -0.18
C VAL A 53 -17.18 -13.02 1.21
N ARG A 54 -15.92 -12.83 1.64
CA ARG A 54 -15.61 -12.15 2.91
C ARG A 54 -16.10 -10.70 2.90
N GLN A 55 -15.91 -9.98 1.80
CA GLN A 55 -16.39 -8.59 1.66
C GLN A 55 -17.93 -8.51 1.62
N ALA A 56 -18.60 -9.44 0.93
CA ALA A 56 -20.06 -9.51 0.89
C ALA A 56 -20.69 -9.80 2.26
N LEU A 57 -20.01 -10.57 3.12
CA LEU A 57 -20.43 -10.87 4.48
C LEU A 57 -20.16 -9.71 5.46
N VAL A 58 -19.10 -8.94 5.25
CA VAL A 58 -18.76 -7.75 6.05
C VAL A 58 -19.66 -6.56 5.70
N GLY A 59 -20.05 -6.41 4.43
CA GLY A 59 -20.86 -5.29 3.95
C GLY A 59 -22.38 -5.39 4.22
N ARG A 60 -22.88 -6.53 4.73
CA ARG A 60 -24.32 -6.71 5.01
C ARG A 60 -24.53 -6.96 6.49
N GLY A 61 -25.50 -6.28 7.10
CA GLY A 61 -25.90 -6.37 8.52
C GLY A 61 -26.42 -7.73 9.01
N ALA A 62 -25.91 -8.85 8.46
CA ALA A 62 -26.15 -10.22 8.90
C ALA A 62 -25.48 -10.56 10.26
N VAL A 63 -24.78 -9.61 10.88
CA VAL A 63 -24.21 -9.77 12.23
C VAL A 63 -25.32 -9.80 13.31
N ARG A 64 -26.55 -9.36 13.03
CA ARG A 64 -27.61 -9.38 14.04
C ARG A 64 -28.18 -10.76 14.37
N GLY A 65 -27.99 -11.76 13.51
CA GLY A 65 -28.56 -13.12 13.69
C GLY A 65 -27.60 -14.17 14.24
N ALA A 66 -26.29 -13.96 14.14
CA ALA A 66 -25.28 -14.95 14.56
C ALA A 66 -24.71 -14.72 15.97
N VAL A 67 -25.10 -13.62 16.63
CA VAL A 67 -24.52 -13.18 17.92
C VAL A 67 -25.05 -13.98 19.13
N THR A 68 -26.05 -14.84 18.98
CA THR A 68 -26.68 -15.51 20.13
C THR A 68 -26.04 -16.85 20.54
N ARG A 69 -25.04 -17.38 19.82
CA ARG A 69 -24.37 -18.63 20.23
C ARG A 69 -22.90 -18.66 19.86
N TYR A 70 -22.05 -17.94 20.61
CA TYR A 70 -20.64 -18.32 20.74
C TYR A 70 -20.02 -17.68 21.99
N ARG A 71 -19.60 -18.51 22.96
CA ARG A 71 -18.78 -18.10 24.11
C ARG A 71 -17.36 -17.82 23.61
N GLY A 72 -17.09 -16.57 23.24
CA GLY A 72 -15.78 -16.10 22.78
C GLY A 72 -15.67 -14.58 22.65
N GLN A 73 -16.41 -13.84 23.48
CA GLN A 73 -16.62 -12.39 23.33
C GLN A 73 -15.35 -11.54 23.45
N SER A 74 -14.28 -12.00 24.09
CA SER A 74 -13.02 -11.24 24.20
C SER A 74 -12.25 -11.20 22.88
N ASN A 75 -12.11 -12.34 22.21
CA ASN A 75 -11.33 -12.45 20.97
C ASN A 75 -12.07 -11.84 19.78
N LEU A 76 -13.40 -11.90 19.78
CA LEU A 76 -14.22 -11.29 18.72
C LEU A 76 -14.27 -9.77 18.86
N ARG A 77 -14.36 -9.22 20.08
CA ARG A 77 -14.25 -7.77 20.30
C ARG A 77 -12.86 -7.24 19.95
N ALA A 78 -11.80 -7.99 20.25
CA ALA A 78 -10.45 -7.63 19.84
C ALA A 78 -10.26 -7.69 18.31
N ALA A 79 -10.83 -8.69 17.63
CA ALA A 79 -10.77 -8.79 16.17
C ALA A 79 -11.65 -7.75 15.46
N VAL A 80 -12.82 -7.44 16.00
CA VAL A 80 -13.71 -6.38 15.48
C VAL A 80 -13.14 -4.99 15.79
N ALA A 81 -12.52 -4.79 16.95
CA ALA A 81 -11.79 -3.57 17.26
C ALA A 81 -10.57 -3.43 16.35
N ALA A 82 -9.78 -4.49 16.16
CA ALA A 82 -8.63 -4.49 15.24
C ALA A 82 -9.06 -4.22 13.79
N SER A 83 -10.18 -4.77 13.33
CA SER A 83 -10.74 -4.52 11.99
C SER A 83 -11.35 -3.12 11.86
N ALA A 84 -11.95 -2.58 12.93
CA ALA A 84 -12.41 -1.18 12.99
C ALA A 84 -11.24 -0.18 13.10
N GLN A 85 -10.10 -0.60 13.65
CA GLN A 85 -8.85 0.17 13.66
C GLN A 85 -8.11 0.06 12.33
N GLU A 86 -8.29 -1.03 11.57
CA GLU A 86 -7.86 -1.20 10.19
C GLU A 86 -8.55 -0.21 9.23
N ALA A 87 -9.81 0.17 9.54
CA ALA A 87 -10.57 1.22 8.85
C ALA A 87 -10.09 2.66 9.18
N ALA A 88 -9.13 2.82 10.10
CA ALA A 88 -8.60 4.12 10.50
C ALA A 88 -7.20 4.41 9.91
N THR A 89 -6.91 3.88 8.71
CA THR A 89 -5.88 4.49 7.86
C THR A 89 -6.60 5.44 6.90
N PRO A 90 -6.70 6.75 7.21
CA PRO A 90 -7.60 7.69 6.53
C PRO A 90 -7.37 7.85 5.01
N ASP A 91 -6.37 7.20 4.43
CA ASP A 91 -6.01 7.29 3.02
C ASP A 91 -6.13 5.98 2.22
N ARG A 92 -6.41 4.83 2.84
CA ARG A 92 -6.55 3.55 2.09
C ARG A 92 -7.94 3.40 1.46
N ASP A 93 -8.96 3.86 2.16
CA ASP A 93 -10.36 3.84 1.68
C ASP A 93 -10.65 4.95 0.65
N SER A 94 -9.72 5.89 0.47
CA SER A 94 -9.84 6.96 -0.52
C SER A 94 -9.40 6.54 -1.93
N LEU A 95 -8.78 5.37 -2.11
CA LEU A 95 -8.38 4.91 -3.44
C LEU A 95 -9.60 4.52 -4.28
N THR A 96 -9.64 4.99 -5.52
CA THR A 96 -10.63 4.49 -6.48
C THR A 96 -10.28 3.06 -6.91
N ARG A 97 -11.22 2.38 -7.58
CA ARG A 97 -10.96 1.04 -8.13
C ARG A 97 -9.84 1.09 -9.17
N GLU A 98 -9.82 2.13 -9.99
CA GLU A 98 -8.86 2.35 -11.05
C GLU A 98 -7.45 2.59 -10.49
N GLU A 99 -7.33 3.38 -9.42
CA GLU A 99 -6.06 3.59 -8.71
C GLU A 99 -5.50 2.28 -8.15
N ARG A 100 -6.36 1.46 -7.52
CA ARG A 100 -5.97 0.14 -7.00
C ARG A 100 -5.47 -0.80 -8.11
N THR A 101 -6.16 -0.82 -9.25
CA THR A 101 -5.75 -1.62 -10.41
C THR A 101 -4.39 -1.16 -10.93
N LEU A 102 -4.22 0.13 -11.18
CA LEU A 102 -2.97 0.70 -11.68
C LEU A 102 -1.79 0.40 -10.74
N LEU A 103 -1.97 0.59 -9.43
CA LEU A 103 -0.91 0.31 -8.45
C LEU A 103 -0.56 -1.18 -8.39
N SER A 104 -1.56 -2.06 -8.50
CA SER A 104 -1.33 -3.50 -8.55
C SER A 104 -0.53 -3.91 -9.79
N GLU A 105 -0.79 -3.28 -10.93
CA GLU A 105 -0.03 -3.52 -12.17
C GLU A 105 1.39 -3.00 -12.08
N LEU A 106 1.58 -1.76 -11.62
CA LEU A 106 2.90 -1.16 -11.46
C LEU A 106 3.77 -1.97 -10.50
N THR A 107 3.23 -2.35 -9.34
CA THR A 107 3.97 -3.13 -8.33
C THR A 107 4.24 -4.56 -8.76
N ARG A 108 3.35 -5.20 -9.54
CA ARG A 108 3.61 -6.53 -10.11
C ARG A 108 4.75 -6.53 -11.12
N ASN A 109 4.91 -5.43 -11.86
CA ASN A 109 5.92 -5.29 -12.91
C ASN A 109 7.24 -4.67 -12.42
N SER A 110 7.40 -4.50 -11.10
CA SER A 110 8.60 -3.89 -10.51
C SER A 110 9.17 -4.80 -9.43
N ASN A 111 10.47 -5.04 -9.44
CA ASN A 111 11.17 -5.79 -8.38
C ASN A 111 11.59 -4.89 -7.22
N TYR A 112 11.81 -3.60 -7.49
CA TYR A 112 12.34 -2.65 -6.51
C TYR A 112 11.40 -1.45 -6.38
N VAL A 113 10.79 -1.28 -5.21
CA VAL A 113 9.75 -0.27 -4.98
C VAL A 113 10.12 0.67 -3.83
N CYS A 114 10.19 1.98 -4.10
CA CYS A 114 10.42 2.99 -3.07
C CYS A 114 9.13 3.77 -2.80
N LEU A 115 8.74 3.93 -1.52
CA LEU A 115 7.50 4.60 -1.14
C LEU A 115 7.79 5.82 -0.25
N PHE A 116 7.20 6.96 -0.57
CA PHE A 116 7.31 8.20 0.21
C PHE A 116 5.94 8.65 0.73
N GLY A 117 5.76 8.51 2.05
CA GLY A 117 4.51 8.82 2.77
C GLY A 117 3.29 8.10 2.19
N ALA A 118 3.51 6.92 1.61
CA ALA A 118 2.49 6.09 1.00
C ALA A 118 2.38 4.76 1.75
N THR A 119 2.24 4.82 3.08
CA THR A 119 2.18 3.61 3.92
C THR A 119 1.02 2.69 3.53
N TRP A 120 -0.08 3.28 3.06
CA TRP A 120 -1.23 2.57 2.49
C TRP A 120 -0.90 1.75 1.22
N ALA A 121 0.18 2.09 0.50
CA ALA A 121 0.59 1.40 -0.73
C ALA A 121 1.54 0.21 -0.45
N ILE A 122 2.04 0.07 0.78
CA ILE A 122 2.97 -1.00 1.15
C ILE A 122 2.41 -2.40 0.86
N PRO A 123 1.14 -2.73 1.16
CA PRO A 123 0.57 -4.04 0.82
C PRO A 123 0.62 -4.37 -0.69
N PHE A 124 0.52 -3.37 -1.57
CA PHE A 124 0.67 -3.59 -3.02
C PHE A 124 2.13 -3.92 -3.36
N ALA A 125 3.06 -3.14 -2.81
CA ALA A 125 4.49 -3.32 -3.06
C ALA A 125 5.00 -4.70 -2.61
N VAL A 126 4.57 -5.18 -1.44
CA VAL A 126 5.05 -6.47 -0.90
C VAL A 126 4.17 -7.66 -1.26
N GLY A 127 3.02 -7.43 -1.91
CA GLY A 127 2.10 -8.48 -2.35
C GLY A 127 2.70 -9.37 -3.45
N ASN A 128 3.72 -8.89 -4.17
CA ASN A 128 4.57 -9.71 -5.02
C ASN A 128 5.78 -10.20 -4.19
N PRO A 129 5.96 -11.51 -4.00
CA PRO A 129 7.04 -12.05 -3.15
C PRO A 129 8.45 -11.74 -3.66
N SER A 130 8.60 -11.47 -4.97
CA SER A 130 9.90 -11.09 -5.55
C SER A 130 10.29 -9.64 -5.25
N ASN A 131 9.36 -8.83 -4.76
CA ASN A 131 9.63 -7.42 -4.57
C ASN A 131 10.44 -7.17 -3.31
N GLN A 132 11.40 -6.26 -3.45
CA GLN A 132 12.00 -5.54 -2.34
C GLN A 132 11.46 -4.11 -2.28
N ALA A 133 11.19 -3.63 -1.08
CA ALA A 133 10.61 -2.32 -0.85
C ALA A 133 11.36 -1.54 0.24
N VAL A 134 11.40 -0.21 0.08
CA VAL A 134 11.82 0.73 1.12
C VAL A 134 10.72 1.78 1.24
N ALA A 135 10.09 1.89 2.41
CA ALA A 135 9.03 2.85 2.66
C ALA A 135 9.45 3.88 3.70
N VAL A 136 9.26 5.16 3.37
CA VAL A 136 9.57 6.30 4.23
C VAL A 136 8.28 6.94 4.73
N THR A 137 8.17 7.20 6.03
CA THR A 137 7.06 7.94 6.62
C THR A 137 7.56 8.89 7.72
N ALA A 138 6.81 9.97 7.93
CA ALA A 138 7.03 10.89 9.04
C ALA A 138 6.00 10.69 10.17
N HIS A 139 4.94 9.92 9.92
CA HIS A 139 3.89 9.66 10.89
C HIS A 139 4.15 8.31 11.58
N ARG A 140 4.88 8.30 12.69
CA ARG A 140 5.27 7.07 13.41
C ARG A 140 4.11 6.09 13.66
N PRO A 141 2.92 6.50 14.15
CA PRO A 141 1.83 5.57 14.40
C PRO A 141 1.35 4.80 13.17
N SER A 142 1.57 5.34 11.96
CA SER A 142 1.22 4.64 10.72
C SER A 142 2.06 3.38 10.48
N LEU A 143 3.27 3.29 11.05
CA LEU A 143 4.11 2.10 10.93
C LEU A 143 3.53 0.94 11.73
N ASP A 144 3.06 1.19 12.95
CA ASP A 144 2.47 0.15 13.80
C ASP A 144 1.20 -0.42 13.16
N VAL A 145 0.36 0.46 12.59
CA VAL A 145 -0.85 0.07 11.84
C VAL A 145 -0.50 -0.80 10.64
N VAL A 146 0.52 -0.42 9.87
CA VAL A 146 0.92 -1.18 8.68
C VAL A 146 1.56 -2.53 9.05
N LEU A 147 2.36 -2.57 10.11
CA LEU A 147 2.98 -3.82 10.59
C LEU A 147 1.95 -4.80 11.16
N ALA A 148 0.75 -4.36 11.54
CA ALA A 148 -0.34 -5.26 11.90
C ALA A 148 -0.86 -6.07 10.68
N HIS A 149 -0.57 -5.66 9.45
CA HIS A 149 -0.99 -6.38 8.25
C HIS A 149 -0.11 -7.62 8.01
N PRO A 150 -0.66 -8.86 7.95
CA PRO A 150 0.14 -10.09 7.89
C PRO A 150 1.16 -10.16 6.76
N LEU A 151 0.79 -9.74 5.54
CA LEU A 151 1.72 -9.72 4.41
C LEU A 151 2.88 -8.73 4.60
N VAL A 152 2.63 -7.63 5.32
CA VAL A 152 3.63 -6.59 5.56
C VAL A 152 4.58 -7.04 6.66
N ALA A 153 4.04 -7.59 7.76
CA ALA A 153 4.83 -8.20 8.82
C ALA A 153 5.77 -9.29 8.27
N ALA A 154 5.27 -10.17 7.41
CA ALA A 154 6.07 -11.22 6.78
C ALA A 154 7.20 -10.63 5.92
N ALA A 155 6.88 -9.69 5.02
CA ALA A 155 7.89 -9.05 4.18
C ALA A 155 8.97 -8.29 4.98
N TYR A 156 8.59 -7.67 6.09
CA TYR A 156 9.52 -7.02 7.02
C TYR A 156 10.43 -8.03 7.70
N ALA A 157 9.86 -9.12 8.24
CA ALA A 157 10.63 -10.18 8.89
C ALA A 157 11.58 -10.92 7.93
N GLU A 158 11.21 -11.03 6.66
CA GLU A 158 12.02 -11.62 5.58
C GLU A 158 13.10 -10.67 5.04
N GLY A 159 13.19 -9.43 5.54
CA GLY A 159 14.14 -8.43 5.04
C GLY A 159 13.83 -7.89 3.64
N ARG A 160 12.64 -8.17 3.10
CA ARG A 160 12.19 -7.64 1.81
C ARG A 160 11.65 -6.21 1.92
N LEU A 161 11.25 -5.78 3.11
CA LEU A 161 10.71 -4.44 3.36
C LEU A 161 11.53 -3.73 4.44
N ASP A 162 12.06 -2.54 4.11
CA ASP A 162 12.56 -1.59 5.10
C ASP A 162 11.51 -0.50 5.37
N LEU A 163 11.31 -0.20 6.65
CA LEU A 163 10.43 0.87 7.13
C LEU A 163 11.25 1.96 7.79
N LEU A 164 11.30 3.13 7.15
CA LEU A 164 12.06 4.29 7.61
C LEU A 164 11.12 5.33 8.20
N HIS A 165 11.38 5.68 9.46
CA HIS A 165 10.78 6.84 10.09
C HIS A 165 11.72 8.04 10.00
N VAL A 166 11.24 9.16 9.47
CA VAL A 166 11.97 10.43 9.46
C VAL A 166 11.24 11.43 10.34
N ASP A 167 11.93 11.92 11.36
CA ASP A 167 11.41 12.94 12.27
C ASP A 167 11.37 14.31 11.57
N LEU A 168 10.17 14.84 11.39
CA LEU A 168 9.91 16.17 10.83
C LEU A 168 9.40 17.16 11.88
N GLY A 169 9.54 16.84 13.16
CA GLY A 169 8.86 17.49 14.28
C GLY A 169 7.42 17.01 14.40
N ASP A 170 6.57 17.84 14.98
CA ASP A 170 5.14 17.55 15.07
C ASP A 170 4.54 17.45 13.67
N VAL A 171 3.86 16.33 13.39
CA VAL A 171 3.19 16.10 12.11
C VAL A 171 1.69 15.89 12.28
N THR A 172 0.94 16.31 11.28
CA THR A 172 -0.48 15.98 11.11
C THR A 172 -0.67 14.46 10.91
N PRO A 173 -1.91 13.94 10.99
CA PRO A 173 -2.20 12.54 10.67
C PRO A 173 -1.81 12.12 9.24
N LEU A 174 -1.62 13.08 8.33
CA LEU A 174 -1.16 12.85 6.96
C LEU A 174 0.39 12.88 6.83
N GLY A 175 1.11 13.06 7.94
CA GLY A 175 2.57 13.15 7.96
C GLY A 175 3.13 14.49 7.47
N LEU A 176 2.29 15.51 7.27
CA LEU A 176 2.76 16.87 6.98
C LEU A 176 3.25 17.54 8.27
N PRO A 177 4.40 18.23 8.29
CA PRO A 177 4.84 19.03 9.42
C PRO A 177 3.81 20.08 9.82
N SER A 178 3.56 20.22 11.11
CA SER A 178 2.61 21.19 11.69
C SER A 178 3.27 22.56 11.96
N SER A 179 4.59 22.59 12.10
CA SER A 179 5.39 23.81 12.29
C SER A 179 6.71 23.73 11.53
N ARG A 180 7.54 24.77 11.59
CA ARG A 180 8.87 24.82 10.97
C ARG A 180 10.02 24.53 11.95
N ASP A 181 9.72 24.09 13.16
CA ASP A 181 10.74 23.97 14.22
C ASP A 181 11.82 22.94 13.89
N ALA A 182 11.48 21.91 13.10
CA ALA A 182 12.39 20.87 12.64
C ALA A 182 12.76 21.01 11.14
N ILE A 183 12.74 22.22 10.59
CA ILE A 183 13.01 22.46 9.16
C ILE A 183 14.38 21.95 8.68
N SER A 184 15.38 21.93 9.57
CA SER A 184 16.70 21.36 9.29
C SER A 184 16.66 19.86 8.96
N ASN A 185 15.63 19.15 9.43
CA ASN A 185 15.49 17.71 9.26
C ASN A 185 14.69 17.32 8.02
N TRP A 186 13.99 18.28 7.38
CA TRP A 186 13.08 17.98 6.28
C TRP A 186 13.78 17.39 5.06
N ALA A 187 15.02 17.79 4.82
CA ALA A 187 15.80 17.25 3.72
C ALA A 187 16.06 15.74 3.85
N SER A 188 16.08 15.23 5.08
CA SER A 188 16.27 13.82 5.36
C SER A 188 15.10 12.97 4.85
N PHE A 189 13.89 13.51 4.71
CA PHE A 189 12.73 12.74 4.25
C PHE A 189 12.92 12.19 2.84
N SER A 190 13.29 13.07 1.90
CA SER A 190 13.53 12.62 0.53
C SER A 190 14.87 11.93 0.37
N ALA A 191 15.82 12.08 1.31
CA ALA A 191 17.16 11.50 1.22
C ALA A 191 17.29 10.11 1.88
N ALA A 192 16.46 9.79 2.87
CA ALA A 192 16.58 8.62 3.73
C ALA A 192 16.69 7.25 3.02
N PRO A 193 15.95 6.95 1.92
CA PRO A 193 15.94 5.59 1.39
C PRO A 193 17.15 5.26 0.51
N TRP A 194 17.91 6.26 0.05
CA TRP A 194 18.96 6.03 -0.96
C TRP A 194 20.18 5.28 -0.47
N PRO A 195 20.71 5.52 0.76
CA PRO A 195 21.80 4.71 1.28
C PRO A 195 21.49 3.21 1.26
N LEU A 196 20.27 2.80 1.63
CA LEU A 196 19.84 1.40 1.60
C LEU A 196 19.77 0.84 0.18
N TRP A 197 19.24 1.61 -0.77
CA TRP A 197 19.22 1.19 -2.18
C TRP A 197 20.63 0.99 -2.74
N LEU A 198 21.53 1.93 -2.47
CA LEU A 198 22.92 1.85 -2.90
C LEU A 198 23.66 0.67 -2.26
N GLU A 199 23.43 0.40 -0.98
CA GLU A 199 23.97 -0.77 -0.27
C GLU A 199 23.49 -2.09 -0.91
N ARG A 200 22.22 -2.15 -1.32
CA ARG A 200 21.64 -3.29 -2.05
C ARG A 200 22.19 -3.45 -3.47
N GLY A 201 22.96 -2.48 -3.98
CA GLY A 201 23.44 -2.46 -5.36
C GLY A 201 22.31 -2.37 -6.40
N ALA A 202 21.16 -1.84 -6.00
CA ALA A 202 19.95 -1.75 -6.81
C ALA A 202 19.33 -0.35 -6.72
N LEU A 203 18.42 -0.02 -7.63
CA LEU A 203 17.63 1.21 -7.58
C LEU A 203 16.16 0.87 -7.80
N PRO A 204 15.23 1.66 -7.24
CA PRO A 204 13.82 1.43 -7.46
C PRO A 204 13.45 1.62 -8.93
N GLU A 205 12.72 0.63 -9.46
CA GLU A 205 12.06 0.69 -10.76
C GLU A 205 10.74 1.47 -10.64
N LEU A 206 10.12 1.41 -9.46
CA LEU A 206 8.91 2.14 -9.12
C LEU A 206 9.10 3.00 -7.88
N VAL A 207 8.77 4.29 -8.00
CA VAL A 207 8.69 5.21 -6.88
C VAL A 207 7.25 5.67 -6.69
N ILE A 208 6.69 5.49 -5.49
CA ILE A 208 5.34 5.96 -5.16
C ILE A 208 5.47 7.14 -4.21
N ALA A 209 5.04 8.33 -4.65
CA ALA A 209 5.10 9.56 -3.85
C ALA A 209 3.69 10.06 -3.53
N SER A 210 3.31 10.01 -2.24
CA SER A 210 2.00 10.48 -1.77
C SER A 210 2.08 11.31 -0.48
N GLY A 211 3.28 11.50 0.07
CA GLY A 211 3.51 12.16 1.35
C GLY A 211 3.97 13.62 1.27
N PRO A 212 4.59 14.13 2.36
CA PRO A 212 5.23 15.44 2.36
C PRO A 212 6.35 15.51 1.31
N PHE A 213 6.64 16.73 0.85
CA PHE A 213 7.75 17.02 -0.07
C PHE A 213 7.77 16.18 -1.35
N ARG A 214 6.61 15.70 -1.83
CA ARG A 214 6.51 14.79 -2.98
C ARG A 214 7.32 15.23 -4.21
N LYS A 215 7.37 16.53 -4.52
CA LYS A 215 8.21 17.07 -5.59
C LYS A 215 9.70 16.81 -5.35
N ALA A 216 10.19 17.11 -4.15
CA ALA A 216 11.57 16.85 -3.76
C ALA A 216 11.88 15.35 -3.76
N CYS A 217 10.94 14.48 -3.38
CA CYS A 217 11.08 13.03 -3.50
C CYS A 217 11.24 12.60 -4.95
N CYS A 218 10.42 13.12 -5.88
CA CYS A 218 10.55 12.84 -7.31
C CYS A 218 11.90 13.30 -7.86
N ALA A 219 12.30 14.57 -7.62
CA ALA A 219 13.58 15.07 -8.12
C ALA A 219 14.77 14.35 -7.49
N LYS A 220 14.69 13.97 -6.21
CA LYS A 220 15.76 13.20 -5.57
C LYS A 220 15.87 11.79 -6.16
N ALA A 221 14.73 11.13 -6.44
CA ALA A 221 14.73 9.84 -7.14
C ALA A 221 15.41 9.95 -8.51
N LEU A 222 15.04 10.97 -9.28
CA LEU A 222 15.68 11.25 -10.57
C LEU A 222 17.17 11.53 -10.46
N ALA A 223 17.59 12.38 -9.52
CA ALA A 223 19.00 12.69 -9.31
C ALA A 223 19.82 11.43 -8.95
N THR A 224 19.29 10.59 -8.06
CA THR A 224 19.93 9.31 -7.70
C THR A 224 19.96 8.35 -8.89
N TRP A 225 18.87 8.23 -9.64
CA TRP A 225 18.81 7.39 -10.85
C TRP A 225 19.76 7.89 -11.94
N MET A 226 19.91 9.19 -12.16
CA MET A 226 20.88 9.72 -13.13
C MET A 226 22.33 9.47 -12.70
N ALA A 227 22.61 9.45 -11.40
CA ALA A 227 23.95 9.25 -10.86
C ALA A 227 24.37 7.77 -10.83
N HIS A 228 23.42 6.86 -10.61
CA HIS A 228 23.70 5.45 -10.32
C HIS A 228 22.92 4.45 -11.19
N GLY A 229 22.02 4.94 -12.04
CA GLY A 229 21.12 4.15 -12.89
C GLY A 229 21.85 3.19 -13.81
N ARG A 230 21.33 1.97 -13.88
CA ARG A 230 21.67 0.99 -14.92
C ARG A 230 20.62 1.02 -16.03
N ALA A 231 20.83 0.25 -17.10
CA ALA A 231 19.82 0.04 -18.13
C ALA A 231 18.50 -0.44 -17.49
N GLY A 232 17.43 0.34 -17.67
CA GLY A 232 16.12 0.10 -17.08
C GLY A 232 15.33 1.40 -16.95
N GLU A 233 13.99 1.32 -16.98
CA GLU A 233 13.13 2.49 -16.83
C GLU A 233 12.68 2.64 -15.37
N MET A 234 12.88 3.82 -14.79
CA MET A 234 12.23 4.20 -13.53
C MET A 234 10.89 4.87 -13.85
N VAL A 235 9.85 4.49 -13.12
CA VAL A 235 8.54 5.15 -13.16
C VAL A 235 8.23 5.74 -11.78
N VAL A 236 7.76 6.98 -11.74
CA VAL A 236 7.25 7.60 -10.51
C VAL A 236 5.73 7.71 -10.59
N ALA A 237 5.02 7.07 -9.66
CA ALA A 237 3.59 7.26 -9.43
C ALA A 237 3.40 8.34 -8.37
N LEU A 238 2.96 9.51 -8.81
CA LEU A 238 2.73 10.66 -7.95
C LEU A 238 1.23 10.83 -7.71
N ARG A 239 0.79 10.75 -6.46
CA ARG A 239 -0.63 10.84 -6.08
C ARG A 239 -1.01 12.22 -5.54
N ASN A 240 -2.29 12.56 -5.64
CA ASN A 240 -2.89 13.76 -5.07
C ASN A 240 -2.30 15.05 -5.67
N LEU A 241 -1.97 15.03 -6.97
CA LEU A 241 -1.91 16.26 -7.75
C LEU A 241 -3.34 16.80 -7.83
N ARG A 242 -3.66 17.85 -7.07
CA ARG A 242 -4.95 18.52 -7.25
C ARG A 242 -4.96 19.18 -8.62
N ALA A 243 -5.87 18.73 -9.49
CA ALA A 243 -6.19 19.42 -10.74
C ALA A 243 -6.54 20.89 -10.41
N GLY A 244 -5.77 21.83 -10.97
CA GLY A 244 -5.92 23.27 -10.70
C GLY A 244 -4.67 23.96 -10.14
N LYS A 245 -3.67 23.24 -9.63
CA LYS A 245 -2.32 23.79 -9.40
C LYS A 245 -1.45 23.50 -10.64
N VAL A 246 -1.64 24.32 -11.68
CA VAL A 246 -0.90 24.27 -12.96
C VAL A 246 0.62 24.16 -12.77
N ASP A 247 1.15 24.76 -11.68
CA ASP A 247 2.56 24.77 -11.32
C ASP A 247 3.23 23.38 -11.21
N LEU A 248 2.55 22.36 -10.68
CA LEU A 248 3.25 21.12 -10.35
C LEU A 248 3.60 20.29 -11.59
N ALA A 249 2.68 20.24 -12.55
CA ALA A 249 2.90 19.54 -13.80
C ALA A 249 3.91 20.30 -14.66
N GLU A 250 3.87 21.63 -14.66
CA GLU A 250 4.81 22.47 -15.41
C GLU A 250 6.24 22.34 -14.85
N GLU A 251 6.42 22.50 -13.54
CA GLU A 251 7.73 22.35 -12.88
C GLU A 251 8.32 20.95 -13.11
N LEU A 252 7.51 19.89 -12.99
CA LEU A 252 7.97 18.51 -13.22
C LEU A 252 8.17 18.19 -14.71
N SER A 253 7.47 18.84 -15.64
CA SER A 253 7.59 18.57 -17.08
C SER A 253 8.97 18.89 -17.66
N SER A 254 9.71 19.77 -16.99
CA SER A 254 11.12 20.04 -17.31
C SER A 254 12.03 18.84 -17.04
N LEU A 255 11.64 17.95 -16.13
CA LEU A 255 12.42 16.81 -15.65
C LEU A 255 11.85 15.45 -16.09
N PHE A 256 10.55 15.39 -16.31
CA PHE A 256 9.80 14.16 -16.56
C PHE A 256 8.83 14.30 -17.73
N ASP A 257 8.63 13.20 -18.45
CA ASP A 257 7.43 13.02 -19.24
C ASP A 257 6.27 12.69 -18.31
N VAL A 258 5.31 13.61 -18.23
CA VAL A 258 4.13 13.50 -17.39
C VAL A 258 3.00 12.89 -18.20
N THR A 259 2.55 11.71 -17.82
CA THR A 259 1.41 11.03 -18.45
C THR A 259 0.28 10.83 -17.44
N PRO A 260 -0.99 10.93 -17.86
CA PRO A 260 -2.12 10.57 -17.01
C PRO A 260 -1.97 9.14 -16.49
N GLY A 261 -2.31 8.93 -15.22
CA GLY A 261 -2.47 7.60 -14.62
C GLY A 261 -3.94 7.29 -14.41
N ALA A 262 -4.29 6.84 -13.20
CA ALA A 262 -5.66 6.54 -12.80
C ALA A 262 -6.06 7.42 -11.61
N GLY A 263 -7.30 7.93 -11.62
CA GLY A 263 -7.81 8.79 -10.55
C GLY A 263 -6.93 10.02 -10.31
N SER A 264 -6.37 10.12 -9.11
CA SER A 264 -5.47 11.20 -8.68
C SER A 264 -3.97 10.91 -8.92
N ILE A 265 -3.64 9.75 -9.50
CA ILE A 265 -2.28 9.33 -9.80
C ILE A 265 -1.87 9.84 -11.18
N VAL A 266 -0.71 10.49 -11.24
CA VAL A 266 0.01 10.78 -12.48
C VAL A 266 1.28 9.95 -12.54
N LEU A 267 1.70 9.57 -13.74
CA LEU A 267 2.92 8.82 -13.97
C LEU A 267 3.99 9.75 -14.54
N LEU A 268 5.18 9.72 -13.95
CA LEU A 268 6.32 10.49 -14.37
C LEU A 268 7.41 9.54 -14.85
N ARG A 269 7.90 9.74 -16.07
CA ARG A 269 9.07 9.03 -16.60
C ARG A 269 10.24 10.00 -16.76
N PRO A 270 11.44 9.67 -16.27
CA PRO A 270 12.62 10.50 -16.48
C PRO A 270 12.81 10.87 -17.94
N ARG A 271 13.01 12.16 -18.22
CA ARG A 271 13.48 12.58 -19.53
C ARG A 271 14.96 12.23 -19.67
N ALA A 272 15.42 12.07 -20.92
CA ALA A 272 16.83 12.01 -21.23
C ALA A 272 17.49 13.36 -20.92
N LEU A 273 17.90 13.56 -19.67
CA LEU A 273 18.57 14.76 -19.22
C LEU A 273 20.08 14.64 -19.42
N GLY A 274 20.68 15.62 -20.09
CA GLY A 274 22.14 15.70 -20.20
C GLY A 274 22.83 15.89 -18.84
N ARG A 275 24.14 15.60 -18.76
CA ARG A 275 24.93 15.66 -17.50
C ARG A 275 24.91 17.02 -16.76
N ARG A 276 24.47 18.11 -17.42
CA ARG A 276 24.44 19.47 -16.85
C ARG A 276 23.32 19.74 -15.84
N HIS A 277 22.39 18.80 -15.62
CA HIS A 277 21.21 19.04 -14.78
C HIS A 277 21.44 18.82 -13.28
N GLY A 278 22.59 18.29 -12.85
CA GLY A 278 22.83 17.96 -11.44
C GLY A 278 22.69 19.14 -10.47
N ALA A 279 23.29 20.29 -10.79
CA ALA A 279 23.20 21.50 -9.96
C ALA A 279 21.77 22.05 -9.90
N HIS A 280 21.07 22.04 -11.04
CA HIS A 280 19.67 22.48 -11.11
C HIS A 280 18.74 21.57 -10.30
N LEU A 281 18.93 20.25 -10.37
CA LEU A 281 18.17 19.28 -9.58
C LEU A 281 18.36 19.49 -8.07
N ASN A 282 19.59 19.70 -7.61
CA ASN A 282 19.85 19.97 -6.19
C ASN A 282 19.15 21.26 -5.71
N PHE A 283 19.17 22.32 -6.53
CA PHE A 283 18.45 23.54 -6.23
C PHE A 283 16.93 23.30 -6.14
N LEU A 284 16.34 22.56 -7.08
CA LEU A 284 14.91 22.24 -7.06
C LEU A 284 14.53 21.39 -5.83
N ILE A 285 15.35 20.39 -5.47
CA ILE A 285 15.13 19.57 -4.28
C ILE A 285 15.06 20.44 -3.03
N GLN A 286 16.03 21.34 -2.83
CA GLN A 286 16.06 22.24 -1.68
C GLN A 286 14.86 23.18 -1.67
N ARG A 287 14.54 23.81 -2.82
CA ARG A 287 13.38 24.70 -2.94
C ARG A 287 12.07 23.99 -2.60
N TRP A 288 11.87 22.78 -3.11
CA TRP A 288 10.64 22.02 -2.90
C TRP A 288 10.52 21.38 -1.52
N GLN A 289 11.64 21.19 -0.80
CA GLN A 289 11.60 20.81 0.62
C GLN A 289 11.06 21.95 1.49
N LEU A 290 11.24 23.21 1.09
CA LEU A 290 10.74 24.36 1.85
C LEU A 290 9.28 24.73 1.51
N ASP A 291 8.73 24.15 0.44
CA ASP A 291 7.37 24.40 -0.06
C ASP A 291 6.34 23.47 0.59
N VAL A 292 6.14 23.63 1.91
CA VAL A 292 5.06 22.97 2.65
C VAL A 292 3.81 23.85 2.56
N ARG A 293 2.90 23.51 1.64
CA ARG A 293 1.59 24.14 1.46
C ARG A 293 0.48 23.12 1.43
#